data_AF-A0A0Q6G1Q8-F1
#
_entry.id   AF-A0A0Q6G1Q8-F1
#
_cell.length_a   1.000
_cell.length_b   1.000
_cell.length_c   1.000
_cell.angle_alpha   90.00
_cell.angle_beta   90.00
_cell.angle_gamma   90.00
#
_symmetry.space_group_name_H-M   'P 1'
#
loop_
_entity.id
_entity.type
_entity.pdbx_description
1 polymer ?
#
loop_
_entity_poly.entity_id
_entity_poly.type
_entity_poly.pdbx_seq_one_letter_code
_entity_poly.pdbx_strand_id
1 'polypeptide(L)' 'MRITEGLLPIFGPAQVGDSTAPLRPATEAERSRDRALRTTLTRVVGADGKSYVVAVPDEQAGAQTSEQDAGEPTA' A
#
# COMPACT_ATOMS: atom_id res chain seq x y z
N MET A 1 6.29 -12.01 -39.61
CA MET A 1 5.52 -12.64 -38.53
C MET A 1 5.99 -12.08 -37.20
N ARG A 2 5.08 -11.72 -36.29
CA ARG A 2 5.46 -11.23 -34.97
C ARG A 2 5.79 -12.44 -34.09
N ILE A 3 6.96 -12.45 -33.45
CA ILE A 3 7.51 -13.60 -32.69
C ILE A 3 6.50 -14.20 -31.69
N THR A 4 5.63 -13.35 -31.14
CA THR A 4 4.60 -13.73 -30.17
C THR A 4 3.45 -14.56 -30.76
N GLU A 5 3.18 -14.50 -32.07
CA GLU A 5 2.14 -15.32 -32.73
C GLU A 5 2.51 -16.80 -32.78
N GLY A 6 3.81 -17.14 -32.80
CA GLY A 6 4.28 -18.53 -32.84
C GLY A 6 4.10 -19.30 -31.52
N LEU A 7 3.82 -18.60 -30.41
CA LEU A 7 3.66 -19.20 -29.08
C LEU A 7 2.20 -19.50 -28.71
N LEU A 8 1.25 -18.96 -29.47
CA LEU A 8 -0.18 -19.11 -29.22
C LEU A 8 -0.68 -20.57 -29.20
N PRO A 9 -0.15 -21.52 -29.99
CA PRO A 9 -0.56 -22.93 -29.90
C PRO A 9 -0.18 -23.64 -28.59
N ILE A 10 0.81 -23.12 -27.86
CA ILE A 10 1.32 -23.72 -26.61
C ILE A 10 0.67 -23.06 -25.39
N PHE A 11 0.61 -21.72 -25.39
CA PHE A 11 0.14 -20.93 -24.23
C PHE A 11 -1.32 -20.48 -24.35
N GLY A 12 -1.96 -20.75 -25.49
CA GLY A 12 -3.30 -20.27 -25.78
C GLY A 12 -3.32 -18.81 -26.23
N PRO A 13 -4.53 -18.28 -26.47
CA PRO A 13 -4.70 -16.88 -26.86
C PRO A 13 -4.21 -15.93 -25.75
N ALA A 14 -3.79 -14.72 -26.12
CA ALA A 14 -3.47 -13.68 -25.15
C ALA A 14 -4.67 -13.44 -24.23
N GLN A 15 -4.44 -13.59 -22.92
CA GLN A 15 -5.45 -13.26 -21.92
C GLN A 15 -5.59 -11.74 -21.86
N VAL A 16 -6.79 -11.23 -22.19
CA VAL A 16 -7.14 -9.81 -22.04
C VAL A 16 -7.91 -9.68 -20.74
N GLY A 17 -7.22 -9.31 -19.67
CA GLY A 17 -7.81 -9.14 -18.35
C GLY A 17 -6.79 -8.64 -17.33
N ASP A 18 -7.27 -8.02 -16.27
CA ASP A 18 -6.43 -7.70 -15.11
C ASP A 18 -6.08 -9.02 -14.40
N SER A 19 -4.84 -9.46 -14.55
CA SER A 19 -4.33 -10.69 -13.93
C SER A 19 -4.27 -10.63 -12.40
N THR A 20 -4.40 -9.42 -11.84
CA THR A 20 -4.47 -9.18 -10.40
C THR A 20 -5.91 -9.07 -9.89
N ALA A 21 -6.90 -9.10 -10.79
CA ALA A 21 -8.30 -9.03 -10.41
C ALA A 21 -8.68 -10.23 -9.52
N PRO A 22 -9.40 -9.98 -8.41
CA PRO A 22 -9.87 -11.05 -7.55
C PRO A 22 -10.76 -12.06 -8.30
N LEU A 23 -10.49 -13.36 -8.11
CA LEU A 23 -11.29 -14.47 -8.66
C LEU A 23 -12.75 -14.49 -8.17
N ARG A 24 -13.02 -13.81 -7.06
CA ARG A 24 -14.36 -13.61 -6.50
C ARG A 24 -14.55 -12.16 -6.06
N PRO A 25 -15.80 -11.67 -5.95
CA PRO A 25 -16.04 -10.38 -5.33
C PRO A 25 -15.42 -10.28 -3.93
N ALA A 26 -14.88 -9.11 -3.60
CA ALA A 26 -14.30 -8.83 -2.29
C ALA A 26 -15.40 -8.77 -1.21
N THR A 27 -15.15 -9.43 -0.09
CA THR A 27 -15.97 -9.34 1.12
C THR A 27 -15.95 -7.92 1.68
N GLU A 28 -16.91 -7.60 2.56
CA GLU A 28 -16.92 -6.30 3.26
C GLU A 28 -15.63 -6.07 4.06
N ALA A 29 -15.15 -7.10 4.76
CA ALA A 29 -13.91 -7.03 5.52
C ALA A 29 -12.68 -6.78 4.64
N GLU A 30 -12.64 -7.36 3.44
CA GLU A 30 -11.57 -7.10 2.47
C GLU A 30 -11.64 -5.69 1.90
N ARG A 31 -12.84 -5.21 1.55
CA ARG A 31 -13.05 -3.84 1.06
C ARG A 31 -12.70 -2.81 2.11
N SER A 32 -13.04 -3.05 3.37
CA SER A 32 -12.68 -2.17 4.49
C SER A 32 -11.17 -2.10 4.68
N ARG A 33 -10.47 -3.24 4.62
CA ARG A 33 -8.99 -3.27 4.70
C ARG A 33 -8.32 -2.58 3.52
N ASP A 34 -8.79 -2.80 2.29
CA ASP A 34 -8.25 -2.12 1.11
C ASP A 34 -8.44 -0.60 1.22
N ARG A 35 -9.61 -0.15 1.68
CA ARG A 35 -9.83 1.27 1.96
C ARG A 35 -8.84 1.80 2.99
N ALA A 36 -8.67 1.10 4.11
CA ALA A 36 -7.73 1.51 5.15
C ALA A 36 -6.30 1.64 4.60
N LEU A 37 -5.80 0.62 3.88
CA LEU A 37 -4.45 0.66 3.29
C LEU A 37 -4.24 1.83 2.34
N ARG A 38 -5.28 2.27 1.62
CA ARG A 38 -5.20 3.40 0.68
C ARG A 38 -5.28 4.76 1.35
N THR A 39 -5.87 4.85 2.53
CA THR A 39 -6.15 6.13 3.20
C THR A 39 -5.26 6.39 4.41
N THR A 40 -4.77 5.35 5.08
CA THR A 40 -3.98 5.49 6.32
C THR A 40 -2.49 5.45 6.09
N LEU A 41 -2.04 5.20 4.85
CA LEU A 41 -0.64 5.08 4.52
C LEU A 41 -0.24 6.11 3.47
N THR A 42 0.94 6.71 3.63
CA THR A 42 1.54 7.60 2.64
C THR A 42 2.95 7.16 2.29
N ARG A 43 3.37 7.43 1.05
CA ARG A 43 4.73 7.12 0.59
C ARG A 43 5.64 8.32 0.84
N VAL A 44 6.80 8.05 1.44
CA VAL A 44 7.86 9.05 1.68
C VAL A 44 9.18 8.56 1.11
N VAL A 45 10.10 9.49 0.83
CA VAL A 45 11.47 9.18 0.44
C VAL A 45 12.37 9.50 1.64
N GLY A 46 13.10 8.50 2.12
CA GLY A 46 14.04 8.66 3.23
C GLY A 46 15.29 9.44 2.82
N ALA A 47 16.09 9.85 3.81
CA ALA A 47 17.38 10.51 3.57
C ALA A 47 18.38 9.63 2.80
N ASP A 48 18.17 8.31 2.84
CA ASP A 48 18.93 7.32 2.06
C ASP A 48 18.46 7.19 0.60
N GLY A 49 17.49 8.01 0.18
CA GLY A 49 16.89 7.99 -1.16
C GLY A 49 15.94 6.81 -1.40
N LYS A 50 15.69 5.95 -0.40
CA LYS A 50 14.77 4.81 -0.55
C LYS A 50 13.35 5.24 -0.27
N SER A 51 12.41 4.52 -0.87
CA SER A 51 10.98 4.74 -0.67
C SER A 51 10.44 3.90 0.47
N TYR A 52 9.67 4.53 1.34
CA TYR A 52 9.00 3.91 2.47
C TYR A 52 7.51 4.20 2.42
N VAL A 53 6.72 3.33 3.01
CA VAL A 53 5.30 3.54 3.25
C VAL A 53 5.11 3.67 4.76
N VAL A 54 4.59 4.80 5.19
CA VAL A 54 4.45 5.17 6.61
C VAL A 54 3.00 5.45 6.93
N ALA A 55 2.62 5.26 8.19
CA ALA A 55 1.31 5.68 8.66
C ALA A 55 1.16 7.19 8.52
N VAL A 56 0.00 7.64 8.03
CA VAL A 56 -0.40 9.04 8.14
C VAL A 56 -0.68 9.29 9.61
N PRO A 57 0.00 10.26 10.26
CA PRO A 57 -0.32 10.58 11.64
C PRO A 57 -1.75 11.10 11.71
N ASP A 58 -2.57 10.50 12.57
CA ASP A 58 -3.85 11.08 12.93
C ASP A 58 -3.58 12.45 13.58
N GLU A 59 -4.26 13.51 13.15
CA GLU A 59 -4.06 14.84 13.75
C GLU A 59 -4.31 14.86 15.28
N GLN A 60 -5.03 13.86 15.81
CA GLN A 60 -5.21 13.68 17.26
C GLN A 60 -4.03 12.96 17.96
N ALA A 61 -3.19 12.23 17.23
CA ALA A 61 -1.99 11.57 17.78
C ALA A 61 -0.81 12.55 17.91
N GLY A 62 -0.73 13.57 17.05
CA GLY A 62 0.32 14.60 17.11
C GLY A 62 0.26 15.53 18.34
N ALA A 63 -0.91 15.62 18.98
CA ALA A 63 -1.07 16.40 20.22
C ALA A 63 -0.48 15.70 21.46
N GLN A 64 -0.33 14.37 21.45
CA GLN A 64 0.12 13.62 22.64
C GLN A 64 1.64 13.51 22.74
N THR A 65 2.38 13.62 21.63
CA THR A 65 3.86 13.53 21.65
C THR A 65 4.52 14.80 22.16
N SER A 66 3.86 15.97 22.07
CA SER A 66 4.45 17.25 22.46
C SER A 66 4.47 17.49 23.97
N GLU A 67 3.65 16.77 24.75
CA GLU A 67 3.52 16.98 26.19
C GLU A 67 4.40 16.02 27.02
N GLN A 68 4.95 14.98 26.40
CA GLN A 68 5.72 13.93 27.09
C GLN A 68 7.25 14.18 27.09
N ASP A 69 7.73 15.21 26.40
CA ASP A 69 9.17 15.60 26.33
C ASP A 69 9.53 16.73 27.32
N ALA A 70 8.60 17.18 28.17
CA ALA A 70 8.87 18.14 29.23
C ALA A 70 9.50 17.42 30.45
N GLY A 71 10.84 17.33 30.39
CA GLY A 71 11.79 16.73 31.34
C GLY A 71 11.38 16.49 32.79
N GLU A 72 11.75 15.30 33.28
CA GLU A 72 11.92 15.01 34.71
C GLU A 72 12.80 16.07 35.39
N PRO A 73 12.36 16.69 36.50
CA PRO A 73 13.28 17.35 37.41
C PRO A 73 13.93 16.27 38.28
N THR A 74 15.20 15.98 38.01
CA THR A 74 16.06 15.27 38.97
C THR A 74 16.15 16.12 40.24
N ALA A 75 15.72 15.56 41.38
CA ALA A 75 15.90 16.12 42.72
C ALA A 75 16.83 15.20 43.54
#